data_AF-A0A963AJG9-F1
#
_entry.id   AF-A0A963AJG9-F1
#
_cell.length_a   1.000
_cell.length_b   1.000
_cell.length_c   1.000
_cell.angle_alpha   90.00
_cell.angle_beta   90.00
_cell.angle_gamma   90.00
#
_symmetry.space_group_name_H-M   'P 1'
#
loop_
_entity.id
_entity.type
_entity.pdbx_description
1 polymer ?
#
loop_
_entity_poly.entity_id
_entity_poly.type
_entity_poly.pdbx_seq_one_letter_code
_entity_poly.pdbx_strand_id
1 'polypeptide(L)'
;MADQYFCKQRQRRQAVREHLVLNGIDYLEVLDADALAAGSPRQRTLLLFCIKPAPPGLTRENVEIHGGVRVTPVSVEWVINAADAADAFSAGYISAGLRDYLLELDLDQPNPGHVLVVRTDSSGDFSSYTLCLVTDDAPLTGFDPLLTEVVFSFKVECPSEFDCKQSPVCPEPVDPVPPIDYLAKDYASFRRLLLDRLSVVMPDWKERLAADIGVTLVEVMAYAGDRLSYYQDAAGSEAYLGTARRRSSIRRHARLLDYAMHDGCNARAWLCLEMEEGAANALLLREYAAGRRTRFFSRLSAQGTVIAEEEYPALVAEQRPLVFEPMFDQRLFAVHNRLQFYTWGEQQCCLPSGATRATLR
;
A
#
# COMPACT_ATOMS: atom_id res chain seq x y z
N MET A 1 -28.77 -21.25 -0.67
CA MET A 1 -27.60 -21.23 0.23
C MET A 1 -27.80 -19.98 1.06
N ALA A 2 -28.29 -20.14 2.29
CA ALA A 2 -28.57 -19.02 3.18
C ALA A 2 -27.26 -18.26 3.47
N ASP A 3 -27.29 -16.93 3.50
CA ASP A 3 -26.09 -16.17 3.89
C ASP A 3 -25.79 -16.41 5.37
N GLN A 4 -24.57 -16.85 5.65
CA GLN A 4 -24.09 -17.13 7.00
C GLN A 4 -23.47 -15.87 7.61
N TYR A 5 -24.07 -15.39 8.71
CA TYR A 5 -23.52 -14.24 9.45
C TYR A 5 -22.50 -14.69 10.48
N PHE A 6 -21.21 -14.53 10.17
CA PHE A 6 -20.11 -14.89 11.08
C PHE A 6 -19.73 -13.75 12.03
N CYS A 7 -19.29 -14.10 13.24
CA CYS A 7 -18.59 -13.13 14.08
C CYS A 7 -17.24 -12.70 13.44
N LYS A 8 -16.96 -11.38 13.46
CA LYS A 8 -15.91 -10.72 12.66
C LYS A 8 -14.46 -11.10 13.02
N GLN A 9 -14.22 -11.98 14.01
CA GLN A 9 -12.87 -12.34 14.49
C GLN A 9 -12.56 -13.83 14.36
N ARG A 10 -12.09 -14.26 13.17
CA ARG A 10 -11.75 -15.66 12.87
C ARG A 10 -10.71 -16.30 13.82
N GLN A 11 -9.74 -15.53 14.32
CA GLN A 11 -8.72 -16.03 15.24
C GLN A 11 -9.29 -16.37 16.62
N ARG A 12 -10.24 -15.56 17.12
CA ARG A 12 -10.89 -15.79 18.41
C ARG A 12 -11.89 -16.95 18.35
N ARG A 13 -12.59 -17.10 17.22
CA ARG A 13 -13.40 -18.29 16.92
C ARG A 13 -12.59 -19.60 17.05
N GLN A 14 -11.38 -19.63 16.48
CA GLN A 14 -10.51 -20.81 16.60
C GLN A 14 -10.05 -21.03 18.05
N ALA A 15 -9.68 -19.96 18.76
CA ALA A 15 -9.30 -20.04 20.18
C ALA A 15 -10.45 -20.56 21.08
N VAL A 16 -11.70 -20.16 20.83
CA VAL A 16 -12.87 -20.64 21.60
C VAL A 16 -13.20 -22.10 21.28
N ARG A 17 -12.97 -22.54 20.03
CA ARG A 17 -13.10 -23.94 19.63
C ARG A 17 -12.10 -24.84 20.35
N GLU A 18 -10.89 -24.35 20.59
CA GLU A 18 -9.81 -25.05 21.31
C GLU A 18 -9.91 -24.90 22.85
N HIS A 19 -10.64 -23.89 23.34
CA HIS A 19 -10.85 -23.68 24.77
C HIS A 19 -11.70 -24.82 25.39
N LEU A 20 -11.49 -25.16 26.66
CA LEU A 20 -12.20 -26.29 27.27
C LEU A 20 -13.67 -25.97 27.64
N VAL A 21 -13.93 -24.75 28.12
CA VAL A 21 -15.20 -24.41 28.80
C VAL A 21 -16.07 -23.39 28.05
N LEU A 22 -15.46 -22.50 27.27
CA LEU A 22 -16.18 -21.36 26.68
C LEU A 22 -16.91 -21.80 25.40
N ASN A 23 -18.14 -21.34 25.24
CA ASN A 23 -18.91 -21.45 24.00
C ASN A 23 -18.98 -20.08 23.29
N GLY A 24 -19.52 -20.05 22.08
CA GLY A 24 -19.71 -18.83 21.30
C GLY A 24 -20.65 -19.09 20.14
N ILE A 25 -21.27 -18.02 19.65
CA ILE A 25 -21.99 -18.02 18.39
C ILE A 25 -20.98 -18.18 17.25
N ASP A 26 -21.18 -19.22 16.44
CA ASP A 26 -20.40 -19.44 15.22
C ASP A 26 -20.95 -18.56 14.09
N TYR A 27 -22.22 -18.81 13.74
CA TYR A 27 -22.96 -18.02 12.78
C TYR A 27 -24.46 -18.09 13.02
N LEU A 28 -25.19 -17.15 12.42
CA LEU A 28 -26.65 -17.10 12.42
C LEU A 28 -27.16 -17.22 10.98
N GLU A 29 -28.20 -18.03 10.79
CA GLU A 29 -28.97 -18.13 9.54
C GLU A 29 -30.42 -17.74 9.77
N VAL A 30 -31.01 -17.03 8.79
CA VAL A 30 -32.42 -16.66 8.81
C VAL A 30 -33.17 -17.60 7.86
N LEU A 31 -34.14 -18.35 8.38
CA LEU A 31 -34.94 -19.27 7.58
C LEU A 31 -35.97 -18.47 6.74
N ASP A 32 -35.75 -18.39 5.44
CA ASP A 32 -36.61 -17.65 4.50
C ASP A 32 -37.26 -18.55 3.43
N ALA A 33 -36.53 -18.99 2.40
CA ALA A 33 -37.10 -19.81 1.33
C ALA A 33 -37.61 -21.18 1.81
N ASP A 34 -36.81 -21.86 2.64
CA ASP A 34 -37.13 -23.19 3.18
C ASP A 34 -38.21 -23.13 4.28
N ALA A 35 -38.50 -21.93 4.81
CA ALA A 35 -39.51 -21.76 5.87
C ALA A 35 -40.90 -22.25 5.41
N LEU A 36 -41.26 -22.01 4.15
CA LEU A 36 -42.55 -22.41 3.60
C LEU A 36 -42.69 -23.94 3.54
N ALA A 37 -41.64 -24.64 3.12
CA ALA A 37 -41.60 -26.11 3.10
C ALA A 37 -41.61 -26.69 4.52
N ALA A 38 -40.93 -26.03 5.46
CA ALA A 38 -40.93 -26.37 6.88
C ALA A 38 -42.26 -25.99 7.58
N GLY A 39 -43.22 -25.33 6.93
CA GLY A 39 -44.45 -24.87 7.58
C GLY A 39 -44.21 -23.82 8.68
N SER A 40 -43.12 -23.06 8.55
CA SER A 40 -42.71 -21.97 9.43
C SER A 40 -42.94 -20.61 8.75
N PRO A 41 -43.32 -19.55 9.48
CA PRO A 41 -43.40 -18.22 8.87
C PRO A 41 -42.03 -17.73 8.41
N ARG A 42 -41.98 -17.23 7.18
CA ARG A 42 -40.77 -16.70 6.53
C ARG A 42 -40.12 -15.62 7.37
N GLN A 43 -38.79 -15.66 7.48
CA GLN A 43 -37.96 -14.62 8.14
C GLN A 43 -38.32 -14.39 9.61
N ARG A 44 -38.94 -15.38 10.26
CA ARG A 44 -39.29 -15.34 11.69
C ARG A 44 -38.65 -16.48 12.49
N THR A 45 -37.88 -17.34 11.84
CA THR A 45 -37.06 -18.37 12.50
C THR A 45 -35.60 -18.03 12.27
N LEU A 46 -34.87 -17.85 13.36
CA LEU A 46 -33.43 -17.67 13.34
C LEU A 46 -32.80 -18.97 13.84
N LEU A 47 -31.86 -19.50 13.07
CA LEU A 47 -31.06 -20.66 13.42
C LEU A 47 -29.69 -20.14 13.87
N LEU A 48 -29.44 -20.26 15.17
CA LEU A 48 -28.21 -19.80 15.80
C LEU A 48 -27.30 -20.99 16.03
N PHE A 49 -26.19 -21.05 15.28
CA PHE A 49 -25.23 -22.13 15.36
C PHE A 49 -24.15 -21.79 16.39
N CYS A 50 -23.99 -22.65 17.39
CA CYS A 50 -22.99 -22.51 18.43
C CYS A 50 -21.73 -23.34 18.10
N ILE A 51 -20.57 -22.84 18.52
CA ILE A 51 -19.28 -23.54 18.33
C ILE A 51 -19.27 -24.89 19.07
N LYS A 52 -19.92 -24.96 20.23
CA LYS A 52 -20.12 -26.16 21.06
C LYS A 52 -21.61 -26.40 21.32
N PRO A 53 -22.02 -27.58 21.84
CA PRO A 53 -23.42 -27.84 22.18
C PRO A 53 -24.00 -26.71 23.02
N ALA A 54 -25.16 -26.20 22.61
CA ALA A 54 -25.81 -25.12 23.30
C ALA A 54 -26.25 -25.59 24.70
N PRO A 55 -26.10 -24.75 25.74
CA PRO A 55 -26.47 -25.15 27.09
C PRO A 55 -27.97 -25.44 27.19
N PRO A 56 -28.37 -26.48 27.93
CA PRO A 56 -29.78 -26.79 28.14
C PRO A 56 -30.46 -25.71 28.99
N GLY A 57 -31.74 -25.44 28.71
CA GLY A 57 -32.56 -24.54 29.52
C GLY A 57 -32.51 -23.06 29.14
N LEU A 58 -31.94 -22.71 27.98
CA LEU A 58 -32.08 -21.36 27.43
C LEU A 58 -33.54 -21.09 27.07
N THR A 59 -34.06 -19.97 27.53
CA THR A 59 -35.44 -19.53 27.26
C THR A 59 -35.44 -18.20 26.51
N ARG A 60 -36.63 -17.67 26.21
CA ARG A 60 -36.78 -16.34 25.60
C ARG A 60 -36.10 -15.21 26.40
N GLU A 61 -35.96 -15.37 27.72
CA GLU A 61 -35.35 -14.35 28.58
C GLU A 61 -33.83 -14.25 28.37
N ASN A 62 -33.22 -15.26 27.74
CA ASN A 62 -31.79 -15.29 27.47
C ASN A 62 -31.42 -14.74 26.09
N VAL A 63 -32.38 -14.27 25.30
CA VAL A 63 -32.16 -13.79 23.94
C VAL A 63 -32.76 -12.42 23.76
N GLU A 64 -31.92 -11.44 23.48
CA GLU A 64 -32.33 -10.08 23.14
C GLU A 64 -31.98 -9.75 21.70
N ILE A 65 -32.86 -9.02 21.03
CA ILE A 65 -32.63 -8.51 19.68
C ILE A 65 -32.73 -7.00 19.71
N HIS A 66 -31.60 -6.36 19.41
CA HIS A 66 -31.45 -4.91 19.37
C HIS A 66 -31.24 -4.45 17.92
N GLY A 67 -31.47 -3.16 17.66
CA GLY A 67 -31.37 -2.59 16.31
C GLY A 67 -32.73 -2.52 15.62
N GLY A 68 -32.73 -2.31 14.30
CA GLY A 68 -33.92 -1.97 13.55
C GLY A 68 -34.15 -0.46 13.43
N VAL A 69 -34.72 -0.02 12.30
CA VAL A 69 -35.09 1.39 12.08
C VAL A 69 -36.60 1.58 12.07
N ARG A 70 -37.32 0.74 11.33
CA ARG A 70 -38.77 0.84 11.14
C ARG A 70 -39.56 -0.13 12.03
N VAL A 71 -38.96 -1.26 12.38
CA VAL A 71 -39.60 -2.30 13.21
C VAL A 71 -38.77 -2.46 14.47
N THR A 72 -39.13 -1.73 15.52
CA THR A 72 -38.51 -1.79 16.84
C THR A 72 -39.55 -1.65 17.95
N PRO A 73 -39.44 -2.41 19.06
CA PRO A 73 -38.53 -3.54 19.29
C PRO A 73 -39.00 -4.83 18.58
N VAL A 74 -38.09 -5.77 18.34
CA VAL A 74 -38.41 -7.13 17.88
C VAL A 74 -38.34 -8.08 19.06
N SER A 75 -39.45 -8.76 19.38
CA SER A 75 -39.54 -9.63 20.56
C SER A 75 -39.33 -11.09 20.21
N VAL A 76 -38.75 -11.85 21.13
CA VAL A 76 -38.58 -13.30 21.02
C VAL A 76 -39.79 -14.01 21.63
N GLU A 77 -40.48 -14.84 20.83
CA GLU A 77 -41.64 -15.62 21.29
C GLU A 77 -41.20 -16.84 22.09
N TRP A 78 -40.25 -17.60 21.55
CA TRP A 78 -39.68 -18.80 22.18
C TRP A 78 -38.30 -19.13 21.62
N VAL A 79 -37.57 -19.92 22.39
CA VAL A 79 -36.24 -20.45 22.07
C VAL A 79 -36.26 -21.93 22.41
N ILE A 80 -35.77 -22.77 21.49
CA ILE A 80 -35.60 -24.21 21.73
C ILE A 80 -34.23 -24.64 21.22
N ASN A 81 -33.68 -25.72 21.79
CA ASN A 81 -32.57 -26.42 21.17
C ASN A 81 -33.10 -27.29 20.02
N ALA A 82 -32.41 -27.34 18.89
CA ALA A 82 -32.84 -28.17 17.76
C ALA A 82 -32.85 -29.67 18.11
N ALA A 83 -32.03 -30.12 19.06
CA ALA A 83 -32.08 -31.48 19.59
C ALA A 83 -33.43 -31.82 20.27
N ASP A 84 -34.12 -30.81 20.82
CA ASP A 84 -35.40 -30.96 21.51
C ASP A 84 -36.59 -30.74 20.56
N ALA A 85 -36.37 -30.75 19.24
CA ALA A 85 -37.42 -30.49 18.24
C ALA A 85 -38.60 -31.47 18.34
N ALA A 86 -38.34 -32.74 18.67
CA ALA A 86 -39.40 -33.73 18.87
C ALA A 86 -40.33 -33.36 20.05
N ASP A 87 -39.75 -32.90 21.14
CA ASP A 87 -40.47 -32.48 22.34
C ASP A 87 -41.23 -31.17 22.08
N ALA A 88 -40.59 -30.20 21.39
CA ALA A 88 -41.21 -28.94 20.99
C ALA A 88 -42.42 -29.14 20.06
N PHE A 89 -42.36 -30.13 19.16
CA PHE A 89 -43.50 -30.52 18.32
C PHE A 89 -44.64 -31.10 19.15
N SER A 90 -44.33 -31.99 20.09
CA SER A 90 -45.34 -32.59 20.98
C SER A 90 -46.04 -31.55 21.86
N ALA A 91 -45.32 -30.48 22.24
CA ALA A 91 -45.82 -29.35 23.00
C ALA A 91 -46.54 -28.29 22.13
N GLY A 92 -46.56 -28.44 20.80
CA GLY A 92 -47.28 -27.57 19.87
C GLY A 92 -46.55 -26.26 19.51
N TYR A 93 -45.25 -26.14 19.81
CA TYR A 93 -44.48 -24.93 19.51
C TYR A 93 -44.02 -24.85 18.04
N ILE A 94 -43.84 -25.99 17.38
CA ILE A 94 -43.36 -26.08 16.00
C ILE A 94 -44.26 -26.96 15.12
N SER A 95 -44.23 -26.73 13.81
CA SER A 95 -44.89 -27.55 12.80
C SER A 95 -44.16 -28.89 12.60
N ALA A 96 -44.86 -29.89 12.06
CA ALA A 96 -44.24 -31.17 11.70
C ALA A 96 -43.11 -30.98 10.67
N GLY A 97 -43.31 -30.09 9.69
CA GLY A 97 -42.29 -29.77 8.69
C GLY A 97 -41.04 -29.12 9.28
N LEU A 98 -41.16 -28.28 10.31
CA LEU A 98 -40.01 -27.65 10.94
C LEU A 98 -39.27 -28.65 11.84
N ARG A 99 -39.99 -29.56 12.51
CA ARG A 99 -39.38 -30.67 13.22
C ARG A 99 -38.53 -31.52 12.27
N ASP A 100 -39.10 -31.93 11.14
CA ASP A 100 -38.41 -32.78 10.18
C ASP A 100 -37.19 -32.05 9.58
N TYR A 101 -37.35 -30.76 9.24
CA TYR A 101 -36.23 -29.90 8.81
C TYR A 101 -35.09 -29.82 9.84
N LEU A 102 -35.41 -29.66 11.13
CA LEU A 102 -34.40 -29.58 12.20
C LEU A 102 -33.73 -30.92 12.48
N LEU A 103 -34.43 -32.04 12.29
CA LEU A 103 -33.87 -33.39 12.44
C LEU A 103 -33.05 -33.83 11.21
N GLU A 104 -33.36 -33.31 10.04
CA GLU A 104 -32.66 -33.59 8.77
C GLU A 104 -31.42 -32.70 8.53
N LEU A 105 -31.15 -31.74 9.41
CA LEU A 105 -30.01 -30.81 9.33
C LEU A 105 -28.62 -31.48 9.39
N ASP A 106 -28.57 -32.82 9.48
CA ASP A 106 -27.43 -33.62 9.92
C ASP A 106 -26.58 -34.23 8.76
N LEU A 107 -26.58 -33.65 7.56
CA LEU A 107 -25.92 -34.28 6.40
C LEU A 107 -24.52 -33.77 6.04
N ASP A 108 -23.97 -32.69 6.64
CA ASP A 108 -22.54 -32.34 6.44
C ASP A 108 -21.89 -31.35 7.48
N GLN A 109 -22.63 -30.71 8.40
CA GLN A 109 -22.13 -29.86 9.52
C GLN A 109 -23.15 -29.80 10.70
N PRO A 110 -22.84 -29.15 11.86
CA PRO A 110 -22.82 -29.71 13.23
C PRO A 110 -24.12 -30.37 13.77
N ASN A 111 -23.91 -31.35 14.66
CA ASN A 111 -24.92 -32.08 15.46
C ASN A 111 -26.05 -31.15 15.97
N PRO A 112 -27.34 -31.54 15.89
CA PRO A 112 -28.50 -30.72 16.29
C PRO A 112 -28.37 -30.08 17.68
N GLY A 113 -27.61 -30.68 18.61
CA GLY A 113 -27.33 -30.09 19.92
C GLY A 113 -26.58 -28.74 19.89
N HIS A 114 -26.00 -28.35 18.75
CA HIS A 114 -25.29 -27.08 18.56
C HIS A 114 -26.19 -25.94 18.05
N VAL A 115 -27.44 -26.22 17.69
CA VAL A 115 -28.32 -25.25 17.03
C VAL A 115 -29.41 -24.79 18.00
N LEU A 116 -29.49 -23.48 18.20
CA LEU A 116 -30.58 -22.83 18.92
C LEU A 116 -31.56 -22.24 17.90
N VAL A 117 -32.83 -22.58 18.04
CA VAL A 117 -33.90 -22.09 17.17
C VAL A 117 -34.65 -20.99 17.92
N VAL A 118 -34.60 -19.79 17.37
CA VAL A 118 -35.22 -18.59 17.95
C VAL A 118 -36.40 -18.16 17.07
N ARG A 119 -37.58 -18.00 17.68
CA ARG A 119 -38.78 -17.48 17.00
C ARG A 119 -38.98 -16.01 17.35
N THR A 120 -39.15 -15.17 16.34
CA THR A 120 -39.47 -13.75 16.53
C THR A 120 -40.94 -13.44 16.27
N ASP A 121 -41.46 -12.40 16.91
CA ASP A 121 -42.82 -11.88 16.72
C ASP A 121 -43.03 -11.25 15.34
N SER A 122 -41.97 -10.74 14.73
CA SER A 122 -41.96 -9.98 13.51
C SER A 122 -40.78 -10.37 12.61
N SER A 123 -40.91 -10.09 11.31
CA SER A 123 -39.88 -10.39 10.30
C SER A 123 -38.93 -9.22 10.03
N GLY A 124 -38.83 -8.26 10.96
CA GLY A 124 -37.98 -7.08 10.87
C GLY A 124 -38.12 -6.25 9.58
N ASP A 125 -37.16 -5.35 9.38
CA ASP A 125 -36.97 -4.56 8.15
C ASP A 125 -35.62 -4.86 7.48
N PHE A 126 -35.21 -4.04 6.50
CA PHE A 126 -33.94 -4.19 5.77
C PHE A 126 -32.71 -3.70 6.54
N SER A 127 -32.87 -3.18 7.76
CA SER A 127 -31.75 -2.68 8.55
C SER A 127 -31.05 -3.81 9.33
N SER A 128 -29.88 -3.51 9.88
CA SER A 128 -29.11 -4.48 10.66
C SER A 128 -29.67 -4.61 12.09
N TYR A 129 -29.81 -5.85 12.54
CA TYR A 129 -30.17 -6.23 13.90
C TYR A 129 -29.00 -6.92 14.56
N THR A 130 -28.92 -6.85 15.88
CA THR A 130 -27.91 -7.54 16.69
C THR A 130 -28.64 -8.45 17.66
N LEU A 131 -28.41 -9.76 17.55
CA LEU A 131 -28.89 -10.75 18.52
C LEU A 131 -27.82 -10.94 19.59
N CYS A 132 -28.20 -10.83 20.86
CA CYS A 132 -27.33 -10.99 22.01
C CYS A 132 -27.88 -12.09 22.94
N LEU A 133 -27.00 -12.96 23.43
CA LEU A 133 -27.34 -13.94 24.47
C LEU A 133 -27.05 -13.37 25.87
N VAL A 134 -28.05 -13.28 26.74
CA VAL A 134 -27.95 -12.59 28.03
C VAL A 134 -28.34 -13.46 29.23
N THR A 135 -27.81 -13.09 30.39
CA THR A 135 -28.23 -13.56 31.72
C THR A 135 -28.18 -12.37 32.66
N ASP A 136 -29.32 -11.97 33.20
CA ASP A 136 -29.44 -10.84 34.13
C ASP A 136 -28.70 -9.57 33.66
N ASP A 137 -29.00 -9.12 32.42
CA ASP A 137 -28.40 -7.96 31.74
C ASP A 137 -26.88 -8.02 31.47
N ALA A 138 -26.25 -9.18 31.68
CA ALA A 138 -24.84 -9.45 31.36
C ALA A 138 -24.70 -10.51 30.26
N PRO A 139 -23.54 -10.61 29.58
CA PRO A 139 -23.27 -11.67 28.62
C PRO A 139 -23.48 -13.05 29.26
N LEU A 140 -24.14 -13.96 28.54
CA LEU A 140 -24.46 -15.31 29.00
C LEU A 140 -23.25 -16.02 29.63
N THR A 141 -23.39 -16.49 30.87
CA THR A 141 -22.29 -17.16 31.58
C THR A 141 -21.87 -18.44 30.85
N GLY A 142 -20.58 -18.61 30.61
CA GLY A 142 -20.05 -19.75 29.84
C GLY A 142 -19.88 -19.47 28.34
N PHE A 143 -20.31 -18.31 27.85
CA PHE A 143 -19.98 -17.82 26.51
C PHE A 143 -18.81 -16.83 26.54
N ASP A 144 -18.05 -16.76 25.44
CA ASP A 144 -17.09 -15.67 25.23
C ASP A 144 -17.86 -14.35 25.05
N PRO A 145 -17.60 -13.30 25.86
CA PRO A 145 -18.33 -12.03 25.78
C PRO A 145 -18.36 -11.39 24.38
N LEU A 146 -17.36 -11.65 23.54
CA LEU A 146 -17.32 -11.12 22.16
C LEU A 146 -18.02 -12.04 21.14
N LEU A 147 -18.25 -13.31 21.46
CA LEU A 147 -19.01 -14.25 20.63
C LEU A 147 -20.42 -14.48 21.18
N THR A 148 -20.91 -13.54 22.00
CA THR A 148 -22.25 -13.56 22.59
C THR A 148 -23.24 -12.72 21.76
N GLU A 149 -22.73 -11.90 20.84
CA GLU A 149 -23.52 -11.10 19.91
C GLU A 149 -23.25 -11.47 18.45
N VAL A 150 -24.28 -11.35 17.59
CA VAL A 150 -24.16 -11.51 16.14
C VAL A 150 -25.04 -10.48 15.43
N VAL A 151 -24.45 -9.80 14.44
CA VAL A 151 -25.16 -8.83 13.60
C VAL A 151 -25.72 -9.58 12.38
N PHE A 152 -27.03 -9.48 12.17
CA PHE A 152 -27.75 -10.14 11.08
C PHE A 152 -28.80 -9.21 10.46
N SER A 153 -29.37 -9.61 9.32
CA SER A 153 -30.52 -8.94 8.69
C SER A 153 -31.62 -9.97 8.46
N PHE A 154 -32.89 -9.58 8.60
CA PHE A 154 -34.02 -10.46 8.34
C PHE A 154 -34.27 -10.70 6.84
N LYS A 155 -33.75 -9.82 5.96
CA LYS A 155 -34.03 -9.84 4.51
C LYS A 155 -32.84 -10.41 3.72
N VAL A 156 -32.45 -11.65 4.04
CA VAL A 156 -31.25 -12.32 3.49
C VAL A 156 -31.47 -12.80 2.05
N GLU A 157 -32.58 -13.49 1.80
CA GLU A 157 -32.87 -14.09 0.48
C GLU A 157 -33.87 -13.26 -0.33
N CYS A 158 -34.12 -12.02 0.07
CA CYS A 158 -34.87 -11.07 -0.74
C CYS A 158 -33.94 -10.46 -1.79
N PRO A 159 -34.18 -10.66 -3.11
CA PRO A 159 -33.47 -9.88 -4.11
C PRO A 159 -33.74 -8.39 -3.85
N SER A 160 -32.70 -7.65 -3.55
CA SER A 160 -32.76 -6.20 -3.41
C SER A 160 -33.02 -5.59 -4.78
N GLU A 161 -34.29 -5.30 -5.11
CA GLU A 161 -34.66 -4.50 -6.29
C GLU A 161 -34.38 -2.99 -6.10
N PHE A 162 -33.80 -2.60 -4.97
CA PHE A 162 -33.52 -1.20 -4.63
C PHE A 162 -32.06 -0.84 -4.94
N ASP A 163 -31.84 -0.35 -6.15
CA ASP A 163 -30.94 0.80 -6.29
C ASP A 163 -31.66 1.98 -5.61
N CYS A 164 -30.98 2.72 -4.73
CA CYS A 164 -31.63 3.86 -4.08
C CYS A 164 -32.18 4.78 -5.16
N LYS A 165 -33.50 5.06 -5.16
CA LYS A 165 -34.07 6.11 -6.00
C LYS A 165 -33.44 7.42 -5.55
N GLN A 166 -32.33 7.81 -6.18
CA GLN A 166 -31.78 9.15 -6.03
C GLN A 166 -32.90 10.09 -6.48
N SER A 167 -33.37 10.95 -5.58
CA SER A 167 -34.15 12.10 -6.01
C SER A 167 -33.34 12.75 -7.12
N PRO A 168 -33.90 13.01 -8.31
CA PRO A 168 -33.21 13.83 -9.28
C PRO A 168 -33.07 15.20 -8.61
N VAL A 169 -31.92 15.43 -7.99
CA VAL A 169 -31.44 16.79 -7.78
C VAL A 169 -31.37 17.30 -9.20
N CYS A 170 -32.30 18.18 -9.59
CA CYS A 170 -32.11 18.94 -10.81
C CYS A 170 -30.73 19.55 -10.65
N PRO A 171 -29.73 19.16 -11.47
CA PRO A 171 -28.45 19.84 -11.42
C PRO A 171 -28.79 21.32 -11.58
N GLU A 172 -28.24 22.17 -10.70
CA GLU A 172 -28.38 23.60 -10.88
C GLU A 172 -28.09 23.90 -12.36
N PRO A 173 -28.95 24.66 -13.06
CA PRO A 173 -28.71 24.96 -14.45
C PRO A 173 -27.29 25.52 -14.55
N VAL A 174 -26.40 24.73 -15.12
CA VAL A 174 -25.00 25.11 -15.26
C VAL A 174 -25.02 26.26 -16.23
N ASP A 175 -24.64 27.45 -15.76
CA ASP A 175 -24.46 28.59 -16.64
C ASP A 175 -23.57 28.14 -17.81
N PRO A 176 -23.95 28.41 -19.06
CA PRO A 176 -23.17 27.97 -20.20
C PRO A 176 -21.76 28.57 -20.10
N VAL A 177 -20.82 27.71 -19.73
CA VAL A 177 -19.40 28.08 -19.63
C VAL A 177 -18.94 28.40 -21.05
N PRO A 178 -18.19 29.50 -21.25
CA PRO A 178 -17.61 29.75 -22.56
C PRO A 178 -16.79 28.53 -23.00
N PRO A 179 -16.88 28.10 -24.27
CA PRO A 179 -16.08 26.98 -24.75
C PRO A 179 -14.60 27.35 -24.65
N ILE A 180 -13.89 26.73 -23.71
CA ILE A 180 -12.45 26.91 -23.53
C ILE A 180 -11.74 25.95 -24.48
N ASP A 181 -11.01 26.48 -25.45
CA ASP A 181 -10.11 25.69 -26.29
C ASP A 181 -8.78 25.48 -25.55
N TYR A 182 -8.60 24.30 -24.97
CA TYR A 182 -7.38 23.93 -24.23
C TYR A 182 -6.16 23.72 -25.14
N LEU A 183 -6.35 23.62 -26.45
CA LEU A 183 -5.27 23.51 -27.43
C LEU A 183 -4.77 24.88 -27.90
N ALA A 184 -5.49 25.96 -27.59
CA ALA A 184 -5.08 27.32 -27.89
C ALA A 184 -3.85 27.71 -27.04
N LYS A 185 -2.67 27.58 -27.67
CA LYS A 185 -1.36 27.71 -27.01
C LYS A 185 -0.39 28.59 -27.78
N ASP A 186 -0.77 29.06 -28.97
CA ASP A 186 0.06 29.86 -29.88
C ASP A 186 -0.55 31.23 -30.17
N TYR A 187 0.24 32.14 -30.73
CA TYR A 187 -0.20 33.50 -31.05
C TYR A 187 -1.50 33.54 -31.88
N ALA A 188 -1.60 32.69 -32.91
CA ALA A 188 -2.73 32.71 -33.83
C ALA A 188 -4.03 32.25 -33.13
N SER A 189 -3.97 31.20 -32.31
CA SER A 189 -5.09 30.69 -31.53
C SER A 189 -5.50 31.66 -30.42
N PHE A 190 -4.56 32.29 -29.71
CA PHE A 190 -4.90 33.32 -28.72
C PHE A 190 -5.53 34.56 -29.35
N ARG A 191 -5.00 35.05 -30.49
CA ARG A 191 -5.59 36.17 -31.23
C ARG A 191 -7.01 35.84 -31.66
N ARG A 192 -7.24 34.64 -32.19
CA ARG A 192 -8.58 34.17 -32.56
C ARG A 192 -9.52 34.13 -31.36
N LEU A 193 -9.10 33.50 -30.26
CA LEU A 193 -9.91 33.40 -29.03
C LEU A 193 -10.32 34.77 -28.49
N LEU A 194 -9.37 35.72 -28.45
CA LEU A 194 -9.64 37.10 -28.00
C LEU A 194 -10.62 37.82 -28.94
N LEU A 195 -10.48 37.69 -30.26
CA LEU A 195 -11.40 38.29 -31.24
C LEU A 195 -12.79 37.65 -31.20
N ASP A 196 -12.88 36.33 -31.03
CA ASP A 196 -14.14 35.60 -30.90
C ASP A 196 -14.86 36.04 -29.61
N ARG A 197 -14.12 36.22 -28.50
CA ARG A 197 -14.67 36.74 -27.25
C ARG A 197 -15.14 38.18 -27.38
N LEU A 198 -14.37 39.04 -28.05
CA LEU A 198 -14.75 40.43 -28.30
C LEU A 198 -16.03 40.55 -29.14
N SER A 199 -16.23 39.64 -30.09
CA SER A 199 -17.44 39.61 -30.92
C SER A 199 -18.72 39.32 -30.11
N VAL A 200 -18.59 38.65 -28.95
CA VAL A 200 -19.70 38.40 -28.02
C VAL A 200 -19.88 39.54 -27.01
N VAL A 201 -18.78 40.08 -26.48
CA VAL A 201 -18.81 41.11 -25.42
C VAL A 201 -19.12 42.50 -25.98
N MET A 202 -18.67 42.81 -27.19
CA MET A 202 -18.86 44.11 -27.86
C MET A 202 -19.30 43.90 -29.33
N PRO A 203 -20.55 43.47 -29.58
CA PRO A 203 -21.03 43.12 -30.92
C PRO A 203 -21.07 44.30 -31.91
N ASP A 204 -21.12 45.54 -31.41
CA ASP A 204 -21.11 46.76 -32.24
C ASP A 204 -19.72 47.07 -32.80
N TRP A 205 -18.66 46.56 -32.18
CA TRP A 205 -17.30 46.73 -32.66
C TRP A 205 -16.99 45.73 -33.78
N LYS A 206 -16.97 46.23 -35.03
CA LYS A 206 -16.81 45.43 -36.25
C LYS A 206 -15.47 45.62 -36.95
N GLU A 207 -14.58 46.41 -36.36
CA GLU A 207 -13.31 46.78 -36.99
C GLU A 207 -12.36 45.57 -37.10
N ARG A 208 -11.69 45.44 -38.24
CA ARG A 208 -10.77 44.34 -38.56
C ARG A 208 -9.46 44.81 -39.18
N LEU A 209 -9.30 46.12 -39.40
CA LEU A 209 -8.07 46.71 -39.92
C LEU A 209 -6.92 46.53 -38.92
N ALA A 210 -5.75 46.18 -39.42
CA ALA A 210 -4.55 46.02 -38.59
C ALA A 210 -4.12 47.32 -37.89
N ALA A 211 -4.47 48.48 -38.45
CA ALA A 211 -4.17 49.80 -37.87
C ALA A 211 -5.13 50.20 -36.74
N ASP A 212 -6.18 49.42 -36.47
CA ASP A 212 -7.08 49.71 -35.37
C ASP A 212 -6.42 49.45 -34.02
N ILE A 213 -6.70 50.32 -33.06
CA ILE A 213 -6.11 50.24 -31.72
C ILE A 213 -6.60 49.02 -30.94
N GLY A 214 -7.86 48.61 -31.13
CA GLY A 214 -8.44 47.42 -30.52
C GLY A 214 -7.79 46.16 -31.06
N VAL A 215 -7.60 46.07 -32.38
CA VAL A 215 -6.85 44.97 -33.01
C VAL A 215 -5.41 44.93 -32.51
N THR A 216 -4.73 46.08 -32.44
CA THR A 216 -3.34 46.17 -31.93
C THR A 216 -3.23 45.65 -30.49
N LEU A 217 -4.17 46.03 -29.61
CA LEU A 217 -4.17 45.57 -28.22
C LEU A 217 -4.38 44.05 -28.11
N VAL A 218 -5.27 43.49 -28.93
CA VAL A 218 -5.48 42.04 -29.02
C VAL A 218 -4.20 41.32 -29.45
N GLU A 219 -3.50 41.86 -30.44
CA GLU A 219 -2.24 41.28 -30.92
C GLU A 219 -1.14 41.32 -29.86
N VAL A 220 -1.01 42.43 -29.11
CA VAL A 220 -0.06 42.53 -27.99
C VAL A 220 -0.41 41.51 -26.88
N MET A 221 -1.69 41.36 -26.56
CA MET A 221 -2.13 40.36 -25.56
C MET A 221 -1.89 38.93 -26.04
N ALA A 222 -2.16 38.63 -27.31
CA ALA A 222 -1.90 37.32 -27.90
C ALA A 222 -0.40 36.98 -27.89
N TYR A 223 0.47 37.95 -28.19
CA TYR A 223 1.92 37.79 -28.10
C TYR A 223 2.40 37.52 -26.66
N ALA A 224 1.85 38.25 -25.69
CA ALA A 224 2.15 38.00 -24.28
C ALA A 224 1.67 36.60 -23.84
N GLY A 225 0.49 36.18 -24.30
CA GLY A 225 -0.08 34.86 -24.06
C GLY A 225 0.81 33.73 -24.61
N ASP A 226 1.25 33.84 -25.86
CA ASP A 226 2.16 32.89 -26.50
C ASP A 226 3.48 32.73 -25.72
N ARG A 227 4.09 33.85 -25.33
CA ARG A 227 5.33 33.82 -24.53
C ARG A 227 5.14 33.16 -23.16
N LEU A 228 4.02 33.42 -22.49
CA LEU A 228 3.69 32.80 -21.20
C LEU A 228 3.38 31.31 -21.35
N SER A 229 2.65 30.94 -22.40
CA SER A 229 2.35 29.56 -22.77
C SER A 229 3.64 28.74 -22.95
N TYR A 230 4.59 29.26 -23.74
CA TYR A 230 5.90 28.64 -23.92
C TYR A 230 6.65 28.47 -22.58
N TYR A 231 6.62 29.49 -21.72
CA TYR A 231 7.28 29.42 -20.41
C TYR A 231 6.67 28.35 -19.50
N GLN A 232 5.33 28.23 -19.48
CA GLN A 232 4.63 27.20 -18.73
C GLN A 232 5.00 25.80 -19.20
N ASP A 233 5.07 25.56 -20.50
CA ASP A 233 5.42 24.25 -21.05
C ASP A 233 6.90 23.90 -20.75
N ALA A 234 7.79 24.90 -20.81
CA ALA A 234 9.18 24.73 -20.39
C ALA A 234 9.31 24.40 -18.90
N ALA A 235 8.56 25.08 -18.03
CA ALA A 235 8.53 24.80 -16.60
C ALA A 235 7.93 23.42 -16.30
N GLY A 236 6.83 23.05 -16.96
CA GLY A 236 6.19 21.74 -16.84
C GLY A 236 7.09 20.60 -17.30
N SER A 237 7.86 20.80 -18.37
CA SER A 237 8.86 19.83 -18.82
C SER A 237 9.94 19.58 -17.76
N GLU A 238 10.37 20.62 -17.05
CA GLU A 238 11.40 20.51 -15.99
C GLU A 238 10.86 20.06 -14.62
N ALA A 239 9.54 19.99 -14.45
CA ALA A 239 8.88 19.71 -13.17
C ALA A 239 8.90 18.24 -12.74
N TYR A 240 9.24 17.31 -13.64
CA TYR A 240 9.27 15.88 -13.36
C TYR A 240 10.59 15.25 -13.80
N LEU A 241 11.07 14.27 -13.04
CA LEU A 241 12.36 13.62 -13.29
C LEU A 241 12.46 12.98 -14.68
N GLY A 242 11.37 12.38 -15.17
CA GLY A 242 11.34 11.71 -16.47
C GLY A 242 11.27 12.65 -17.67
N THR A 243 10.87 13.91 -17.48
CA THR A 243 10.72 14.90 -18.55
C THR A 243 11.78 16.00 -18.51
N ALA A 244 12.44 16.19 -17.36
CA ALA A 244 13.42 17.24 -17.17
C ALA A 244 14.63 17.07 -18.10
N ARG A 245 15.04 18.17 -18.75
CA ARG A 245 16.18 18.18 -19.69
C ARG A 245 17.42 18.81 -19.07
N ARG A 246 17.27 19.69 -18.07
CA ARG A 246 18.41 20.33 -17.42
C ARG A 246 18.96 19.46 -16.30
N ARG A 247 20.28 19.21 -16.33
CA ARG A 247 21.00 18.48 -15.26
C ARG A 247 20.80 19.09 -13.87
N SER A 248 20.70 20.42 -13.79
CA SER A 248 20.44 21.12 -12.52
C SER A 248 19.05 20.81 -11.95
N SER A 249 18.02 20.73 -12.80
CA SER A 249 16.68 20.30 -12.39
C SER A 249 16.70 18.85 -11.91
N ILE A 250 17.30 17.94 -12.68
CA ILE A 250 17.41 16.52 -12.30
C ILE A 250 18.14 16.38 -10.95
N ARG A 251 19.23 17.13 -10.74
CA ARG A 251 19.95 17.14 -9.45
C ARG A 251 19.07 17.59 -8.28
N ARG A 252 18.20 18.58 -8.48
CA ARG A 252 17.25 19.05 -7.44
C ARG A 252 16.19 18.00 -7.13
N HIS A 253 15.67 17.31 -8.16
CA HIS A 253 14.72 16.21 -7.97
C HIS A 253 15.37 15.02 -7.26
N ALA A 254 16.58 14.64 -7.67
CA ALA A 254 17.33 13.55 -7.04
C ALA A 254 17.58 13.79 -5.54
N ARG A 255 17.82 15.05 -5.15
CA ARG A 255 17.97 15.43 -3.73
C ARG A 255 16.72 15.17 -2.88
N LEU A 256 15.52 15.19 -3.45
CA LEU A 256 14.28 14.86 -2.72
C LEU A 256 14.20 13.36 -2.37
N LEU A 257 14.95 12.52 -3.09
CA LEU A 257 15.07 11.08 -2.87
C LEU A 257 16.36 10.73 -2.12
N ASP A 258 17.01 11.72 -1.51
CA ASP A 258 18.33 11.59 -0.86
C ASP A 258 19.43 11.02 -1.78
N TYR A 259 19.26 11.17 -3.10
CA TYR A 259 20.25 10.73 -4.09
C TYR A 259 21.21 11.88 -4.47
N ALA A 260 22.45 11.78 -3.99
CA ALA A 260 23.52 12.71 -4.35
C ALA A 260 24.11 12.37 -5.72
N MET A 261 23.63 13.05 -6.77
CA MET A 261 24.19 12.91 -8.12
C MET A 261 25.65 13.39 -8.17
N HIS A 262 26.58 12.49 -8.50
CA HIS A 262 28.01 12.80 -8.64
C HIS A 262 28.31 13.66 -9.89
N ASP A 263 29.37 14.47 -9.84
CA ASP A 263 29.88 15.26 -10.97
C ASP A 263 30.88 14.50 -11.86
N GLY A 264 31.02 13.20 -11.62
CA GLY A 264 32.04 12.35 -12.23
C GLY A 264 33.08 11.94 -11.20
N CYS A 265 33.83 10.90 -11.49
CA CYS A 265 34.92 10.42 -10.64
C CYS A 265 36.22 10.38 -11.44
N ASN A 266 37.32 10.77 -10.83
CA ASN A 266 38.65 10.59 -11.42
C ASN A 266 38.98 9.09 -11.53
N ALA A 267 39.79 8.72 -12.51
CA ALA A 267 40.30 7.37 -12.65
C ALA A 267 41.08 6.95 -11.38
N ARG A 268 40.90 5.69 -10.96
CA ARG A 268 41.60 5.10 -9.81
C ARG A 268 42.26 3.80 -10.24
N ALA A 269 43.46 3.56 -9.74
CA ALA A 269 44.22 2.34 -9.99
C ALA A 269 44.92 1.89 -8.71
N TRP A 270 45.19 0.59 -8.62
CA TRP A 270 46.04 0.03 -7.57
C TRP A 270 47.51 0.20 -7.96
N LEU A 271 48.33 0.60 -7.00
CA LEU A 271 49.78 0.72 -7.14
C LEU A 271 50.47 -0.30 -6.24
N CYS A 272 51.44 -1.02 -6.80
CA CYS A 272 52.35 -1.87 -6.03
C CYS A 272 53.67 -1.13 -5.87
N LEU A 273 54.13 -0.99 -4.63
CA LEU A 273 55.37 -0.31 -4.30
C LEU A 273 56.30 -1.32 -3.63
N GLU A 274 57.53 -1.39 -4.12
CA GLU A 274 58.60 -2.20 -3.53
C GLU A 274 59.53 -1.28 -2.75
N MET A 275 59.75 -1.59 -1.47
CA MET A 275 60.67 -0.86 -0.60
C MET A 275 62.09 -1.43 -0.74
N GLU A 276 63.12 -0.61 -0.53
CA GLU A 276 64.48 -1.13 -0.43
C GLU A 276 64.66 -2.01 0.82
N GLU A 277 65.44 -3.09 0.71
CA GLU A 277 65.63 -4.06 1.79
C GLU A 277 66.37 -3.40 2.97
N GLY A 278 65.78 -3.46 4.17
CA GLY A 278 66.33 -2.80 5.37
C GLY A 278 65.95 -1.33 5.53
N ALA A 279 65.17 -0.74 4.61
CA ALA A 279 64.64 0.61 4.78
C ALA A 279 63.73 0.72 6.02
N ALA A 280 63.88 1.80 6.79
CA ALA A 280 62.97 2.10 7.89
C ALA A 280 61.54 2.29 7.36
N ASN A 281 60.53 1.94 8.16
CA ASN A 281 59.12 2.04 7.79
C ASN A 281 58.78 3.46 7.28
N ALA A 282 58.62 3.59 5.96
CA ALA A 282 58.41 4.88 5.32
C ALA A 282 56.94 5.29 5.42
N LEU A 283 56.69 6.58 5.59
CA LEU A 283 55.35 7.16 5.53
C LEU A 283 55.16 7.81 4.17
N LEU A 284 54.33 7.20 3.33
CA LEU A 284 53.89 7.78 2.07
C LEU A 284 52.80 8.81 2.40
N LEU A 285 53.14 10.08 2.35
CA LEU A 285 52.20 11.18 2.57
C LEU A 285 51.57 11.61 1.24
N ARG A 286 50.29 11.96 1.27
CA ARG A 286 49.63 12.63 0.14
C ARG A 286 50.23 14.00 -0.11
N GLU A 287 50.56 14.71 0.97
CA GLU A 287 51.21 16.01 0.93
C GLU A 287 52.39 15.98 1.91
N TYR A 288 53.61 16.08 1.38
CA TYR A 288 54.83 15.97 2.18
C TYR A 288 55.38 17.35 2.58
N ALA A 289 54.95 18.42 1.91
CA ALA A 289 55.23 19.81 2.26
C ALA A 289 54.09 20.69 1.73
N ALA A 290 53.94 21.91 2.26
CA ALA A 290 52.86 22.81 1.85
C ALA A 290 52.82 23.01 0.33
N GLY A 291 51.74 22.54 -0.30
CA GLY A 291 51.52 22.59 -1.75
C GLY A 291 52.26 21.52 -2.57
N ARG A 292 53.03 20.63 -1.94
CA ARG A 292 53.78 19.56 -2.61
C ARG A 292 53.17 18.20 -2.30
N ARG A 293 52.66 17.56 -3.35
CA ARG A 293 51.99 16.26 -3.28
C ARG A 293 52.86 15.16 -3.87
N THR A 294 52.72 13.97 -3.31
CA THR A 294 53.34 12.77 -3.88
C THR A 294 52.60 12.39 -5.16
N ARG A 295 53.33 12.19 -6.25
CA ARG A 295 52.79 11.87 -7.57
C ARG A 295 53.43 10.60 -8.12
N PHE A 296 52.61 9.78 -8.75
CA PHE A 296 53.03 8.59 -9.48
C PHE A 296 52.77 8.81 -10.96
N PHE A 297 53.69 8.33 -11.78
CA PHE A 297 53.62 8.48 -13.23
C PHE A 297 53.47 7.11 -13.89
N SER A 298 52.73 7.05 -14.99
CA SER A 298 52.86 5.93 -15.93
C SER A 298 54.30 5.78 -16.39
N ARG A 299 54.72 4.58 -16.80
CA ARG A 299 56.11 4.31 -17.20
C ARG A 299 56.63 5.35 -18.19
N LEU A 300 57.71 6.02 -17.80
CA LEU A 300 58.40 7.04 -18.58
C LEU A 300 59.67 6.45 -19.19
N SER A 301 60.18 7.10 -20.23
CA SER A 301 61.49 6.79 -20.82
C SER A 301 62.67 7.30 -19.97
N ALA A 302 62.38 7.86 -18.80
CA ALA A 302 63.37 8.48 -17.91
C ALA A 302 64.22 7.45 -17.16
N GLN A 303 65.44 7.84 -16.81
CA GLN A 303 66.39 7.03 -16.04
C GLN A 303 66.17 7.26 -14.54
N GLY A 304 65.37 6.42 -13.90
CA GLY A 304 65.20 6.42 -12.44
C GLY A 304 63.79 6.11 -11.97
N THR A 305 63.67 5.64 -10.73
CA THR A 305 62.39 5.41 -10.04
C THR A 305 61.84 6.67 -9.37
N VAL A 306 62.70 7.67 -9.10
CA VAL A 306 62.36 8.95 -8.49
C VAL A 306 62.81 10.07 -9.41
N ILE A 307 61.93 11.04 -9.65
CA ILE A 307 62.19 12.22 -10.48
C ILE A 307 62.30 13.43 -9.56
N ALA A 308 63.29 14.29 -9.78
CA ALA A 308 63.41 15.53 -9.04
C ALA A 308 62.30 16.53 -9.45
N GLU A 309 61.80 17.33 -8.50
CA GLU A 309 60.72 18.30 -8.76
C GLU A 309 61.09 19.30 -9.87
N GLU A 310 62.37 19.60 -10.04
CA GLU A 310 62.90 20.51 -11.07
C GLU A 310 62.78 19.95 -12.49
N GLU A 311 62.82 18.63 -12.63
CA GLU A 311 62.74 17.93 -13.92
C GLU A 311 61.29 17.67 -14.35
N TYR A 312 60.35 17.75 -13.40
CA TYR A 312 58.93 17.47 -13.63
C TYR A 312 58.29 18.30 -14.76
N PRO A 313 58.48 19.64 -14.83
CA PRO A 313 57.85 20.45 -15.88
C PRO A 313 58.30 20.06 -17.29
N ALA A 314 59.59 19.79 -17.48
CA ALA A 314 60.15 19.38 -18.76
C ALA A 314 59.60 18.01 -19.18
N LEU A 315 59.55 17.07 -18.23
CA LEU A 315 59.09 15.71 -18.48
C LEU A 315 57.59 15.65 -18.83
N VAL A 316 56.75 16.47 -18.18
CA VAL A 316 55.32 16.57 -18.53
C VAL A 316 55.12 17.17 -19.92
N ALA A 317 55.93 18.16 -20.29
CA ALA A 317 55.85 18.78 -21.61
C ALA A 317 56.20 17.80 -22.74
N GLU A 318 57.23 16.98 -22.54
CA GLU A 318 57.73 16.03 -23.54
C GLU A 318 56.91 14.75 -23.65
N GLN A 319 56.64 14.08 -22.51
CA GLN A 319 56.13 12.71 -22.51
C GLN A 319 54.65 12.61 -22.11
N ARG A 320 54.07 13.67 -21.52
CA ARG A 320 52.66 13.73 -21.08
C ARG A 320 52.19 12.47 -20.33
N PRO A 321 52.87 12.05 -19.25
CA PRO A 321 52.46 10.87 -18.50
C PRO A 321 51.09 11.05 -17.85
N LEU A 322 50.42 9.93 -17.59
CA LEU A 322 49.30 9.92 -16.67
C LEU A 322 49.83 10.12 -15.25
N VAL A 323 49.28 11.11 -14.55
CA VAL A 323 49.67 11.46 -13.18
C VAL A 323 48.61 10.94 -12.21
N PHE A 324 49.04 10.18 -11.22
CA PHE A 324 48.20 9.70 -10.12
C PHE A 324 48.70 10.29 -8.79
N GLU A 325 47.77 10.57 -7.89
CA GLU A 325 48.06 10.99 -6.52
C GLU A 325 47.51 9.93 -5.55
N PRO A 326 48.19 9.66 -4.43
CA PRO A 326 47.66 8.75 -3.42
C PRO A 326 46.39 9.35 -2.79
N MET A 327 45.40 8.49 -2.55
CA MET A 327 44.13 8.92 -1.95
C MET A 327 44.23 9.20 -0.45
N PHE A 328 45.17 8.54 0.23
CA PHE A 328 45.38 8.57 1.67
C PHE A 328 46.86 8.39 1.99
N ASP A 329 47.24 8.80 3.21
CA ASP A 329 48.57 8.56 3.73
C ASP A 329 48.73 7.09 4.09
N GLN A 330 49.85 6.48 3.73
CA GLN A 330 50.08 5.05 3.92
C GLN A 330 51.46 4.78 4.50
N ARG A 331 51.52 4.00 5.57
CA ARG A 331 52.80 3.48 6.07
C ARG A 331 53.20 2.24 5.28
N LEU A 332 54.41 2.27 4.75
CA LEU A 332 55.03 1.19 3.99
C LEU A 332 56.02 0.44 4.88
N PHE A 333 56.06 -0.87 4.73
CA PHE A 333 56.92 -1.75 5.51
C PHE A 333 57.70 -2.65 4.55
N ALA A 334 59.04 -2.69 4.69
CA ALA A 334 59.89 -3.52 3.84
C ALA A 334 59.53 -5.03 3.96
N VAL A 335 59.06 -5.47 5.14
CA VAL A 335 58.58 -6.84 5.36
C VAL A 335 57.36 -7.21 4.50
N HIS A 336 56.64 -6.24 3.92
CA HIS A 336 55.50 -6.50 3.03
C HIS A 336 55.89 -6.70 1.56
N ASN A 337 57.14 -6.44 1.16
CA ASN A 337 57.60 -6.68 -0.21
C ASN A 337 57.42 -8.14 -0.62
N ARG A 338 57.71 -9.05 0.31
CA ARG A 338 57.64 -10.49 0.08
C ARG A 338 57.05 -11.19 1.30
N LEU A 339 55.79 -11.57 1.19
CA LEU A 339 55.11 -12.39 2.17
C LEU A 339 55.38 -13.87 1.85
N GLN A 340 56.07 -14.56 2.76
CA GLN A 340 56.26 -16.01 2.67
C GLN A 340 55.17 -16.70 3.47
N PHE A 341 54.43 -17.61 2.83
CA PHE A 341 53.43 -18.41 3.54
C PHE A 341 54.09 -19.55 4.31
N TYR A 342 53.56 -19.80 5.51
CA TYR A 342 53.91 -21.00 6.27
C TYR A 342 53.10 -22.17 5.72
N THR A 343 53.77 -23.16 5.13
CA THR A 343 53.14 -24.26 4.39
C THR A 343 52.78 -25.46 5.26
N TRP A 344 53.04 -25.42 6.57
CA TRP A 344 52.78 -26.52 7.52
C TRP A 344 53.32 -27.90 7.10
N GLY A 345 54.31 -27.95 6.19
CA GLY A 345 54.89 -29.19 5.68
C GLY A 345 54.28 -29.71 4.37
N GLU A 346 53.29 -29.02 3.79
CA GLU A 346 52.71 -29.38 2.50
C GLU A 346 53.59 -28.90 1.32
N GLN A 347 53.72 -29.77 0.31
CA GLN A 347 54.59 -29.54 -0.86
C GLN A 347 53.88 -28.86 -2.04
N GLN A 348 52.55 -28.70 -2.00
CA GLN A 348 51.76 -28.09 -3.07
C GLN A 348 51.18 -26.75 -2.60
N CYS A 349 51.89 -25.67 -2.92
CA CYS A 349 51.55 -24.30 -2.49
C CYS A 349 50.52 -23.66 -3.42
N CYS A 350 49.24 -24.05 -3.33
CA CYS A 350 48.15 -23.31 -3.96
C CYS A 350 47.13 -22.88 -2.91
N LEU A 351 46.87 -21.57 -2.83
CA LEU A 351 45.74 -21.05 -2.06
C LEU A 351 44.45 -21.45 -2.79
N PRO A 352 43.46 -22.05 -2.11
CA PRO A 352 42.18 -22.35 -2.75
C PRO A 352 41.47 -21.07 -3.17
N SER A 353 40.69 -21.14 -4.26
CA SER A 353 39.89 -20.01 -4.73
C SER A 353 38.95 -19.53 -3.61
N GLY A 354 38.97 -18.22 -3.34
CA GLY A 354 38.18 -17.61 -2.25
C GLY A 354 38.87 -17.55 -0.89
N ALA A 355 40.12 -17.98 -0.77
CA ALA A 355 40.89 -17.79 0.47
C ALA A 355 41.08 -16.30 0.79
N THR A 356 40.68 -15.89 2.00
CA THR A 356 40.81 -14.50 2.50
C THR A 356 41.81 -14.37 3.65
N ARG A 357 42.42 -15.48 4.09
CA ARG A 357 43.37 -15.56 5.21
C ARG A 357 44.47 -16.56 4.89
N ALA A 358 45.69 -16.27 5.34
CA ALA A 358 46.84 -17.17 5.23
C ALA A 358 47.78 -16.99 6.43
N THR A 359 48.53 -18.04 6.77
CA THR A 359 49.55 -17.99 7.84
C THR A 359 50.89 -17.61 7.20
N LEU A 360 51.56 -16.61 7.76
CA LEU A 360 52.88 -16.15 7.31
C LEU A 360 53.99 -16.82 8.12
N ARG A 361 55.17 -16.97 7.51
CA ARG A 361 56.36 -17.54 8.14
C ARG A 361 57.07 -16.55 9.06
#